data_AF-A0A399Q6T9-F1
#
_entry.id   AF-A0A399Q6T9-F1
#
_cell.length_a   1.000
_cell.length_b   1.000
_cell.length_c   1.000
_cell.angle_alpha   90.00
_cell.angle_beta   90.00
_cell.angle_gamma   90.00
#
_symmetry.space_group_name_H-M   'P 1'
#
loop_
_entity.id
_entity.type
_entity.pdbx_description
1 polymer ?
#
loop_
_entity_poly.entity_id
_entity_poly.type
_entity_poly.pdbx_seq_one_letter_code
_entity_poly.pdbx_strand_id
1 'polypeptide(L)'
;MSASAAVDAATVPAAGPDGLPLPGLDPARAHGWHLLDTGERLAATGAPVAGTILCVHGNPTWSYLWRRIAAESLARAERDPSRPAWRVVAVDQLDMGFSERTGTARTLPTRLDDLQALTDELGLSGSAARAPVVTLGHDWGGVVSLGWALRNRDVLAGVMALNTAVHQEEGVPIPWPLRLALATGIHDAATRGTPGFLATTLALAHPPLD
;
A
#
# COMPACT_ATOMS: atom_id res chain seq x y z
N MET A 1 13.33 -27.41 12.37
CA MET A 1 12.84 -26.05 12.67
C MET A 1 13.78 -25.08 11.97
N SER A 2 13.39 -24.60 10.78
CA SER A 2 14.19 -23.66 10.00
C SER A 2 13.98 -22.26 10.57
N ALA A 3 15.05 -21.60 10.99
CA ALA A 3 15.00 -20.23 11.47
C ALA A 3 14.61 -19.33 10.29
N SER A 4 13.45 -18.67 10.41
CA SER A 4 13.07 -17.57 9.55
C SER A 4 14.18 -16.52 9.62
N ALA A 5 14.80 -16.19 8.49
CA ALA A 5 15.66 -15.03 8.40
C ALA A 5 14.84 -13.81 8.87
N ALA A 6 15.42 -13.01 9.78
CA ALA A 6 14.81 -11.78 10.23
C ALA A 6 14.62 -10.85 9.02
N VAL A 7 13.38 -10.48 8.75
CA VAL A 7 13.08 -9.40 7.82
C VAL A 7 13.14 -8.12 8.64
N ASP A 8 14.27 -7.42 8.56
CA ASP A 8 14.35 -6.07 9.12
C ASP A 8 13.38 -5.16 8.36
N ALA A 9 12.69 -4.27 9.08
CA ALA A 9 11.81 -3.28 8.48
C ALA A 9 12.65 -2.35 7.57
N ALA A 10 12.23 -2.20 6.32
CA ALA A 10 12.79 -1.19 5.45
C ALA A 10 12.34 0.18 5.98
N THR A 11 13.26 0.89 6.62
CA THR A 11 13.17 2.33 6.82
C THR A 11 14.11 2.96 5.81
N VAL A 12 13.65 4.02 5.14
CA VAL A 12 14.53 4.78 4.23
C VAL A 12 15.66 5.39 5.09
N PRO A 13 16.95 5.14 4.78
CA PRO A 13 18.05 5.68 5.55
C PRO A 13 18.06 7.22 5.50
N ALA A 14 18.40 7.85 6.63
CA ALA A 14 18.41 9.30 6.79
C ALA A 14 19.51 10.04 6.01
N ALA A 15 20.46 9.34 5.39
CA ALA A 15 21.59 9.92 4.67
C ALA A 15 22.13 8.96 3.59
N GLY A 16 22.81 9.53 2.58
CA GLY A 16 23.57 8.76 1.60
C GLY A 16 24.85 8.13 2.21
N PRO A 17 25.61 7.36 1.41
CA PRO A 17 26.86 6.69 1.84
C PRO A 17 27.93 7.66 2.39
N ASP A 18 27.79 8.92 2.03
CA ASP A 18 28.72 10.02 2.27
C ASP A 18 28.38 10.77 3.58
N GLY A 19 27.30 10.36 4.27
CA GLY A 19 26.78 11.04 5.45
C GLY A 19 26.07 12.38 5.15
N LEU A 20 25.90 12.72 3.87
CA LEU A 20 25.21 13.92 3.43
C LEU A 20 23.70 13.64 3.20
N PRO A 21 22.84 14.66 3.41
CA PRO A 21 21.44 14.61 2.99
C PRO A 21 21.35 14.39 1.49
N LEU A 22 20.42 13.55 1.05
CA LEU A 22 20.17 13.33 -0.36
C LEU A 22 19.68 14.64 -1.02
N PRO A 23 20.33 15.15 -2.07
CA PRO A 23 19.98 16.44 -2.67
C PRO A 23 18.53 16.44 -3.19
N GLY A 24 17.70 17.34 -2.66
CA GLY A 24 16.27 17.47 -3.04
C GLY A 24 15.30 16.94 -1.99
N LEU A 25 15.79 16.22 -0.98
CA LEU A 25 15.00 15.72 0.15
C LEU A 25 15.36 16.52 1.40
N ASP A 26 14.44 17.39 1.85
CA ASP A 26 14.50 17.90 3.22
C ASP A 26 14.15 16.73 4.17
N PRO A 27 15.06 16.28 5.06
CA PRO A 27 14.74 15.27 6.06
C PRO A 27 13.58 15.68 6.96
N ALA A 28 13.13 16.94 6.92
CA ALA A 28 11.95 17.45 7.60
C ALA A 28 10.59 17.24 6.87
N ARG A 29 10.55 16.65 5.66
CA ARG A 29 9.32 16.59 4.83
C ARG A 29 8.98 15.24 4.18
N ALA A 30 9.82 14.22 4.36
CA ALA A 30 9.45 12.81 4.19
C ALA A 30 8.95 12.20 5.52
N HIS A 31 8.38 13.04 6.38
CA HIS A 31 7.85 12.64 7.67
C HIS A 31 6.51 11.94 7.47
N GLY A 32 6.53 10.63 7.72
CA GLY A 32 5.33 9.90 8.09
C GLY A 32 4.89 8.77 7.17
N TRP A 33 5.55 8.51 6.04
CA TRP A 33 5.24 7.32 5.25
C TRP A 33 6.23 6.19 5.53
N HIS A 34 5.71 5.02 5.91
CA HIS A 34 6.42 3.75 5.82
C HIS A 34 6.02 3.05 4.51
N LEU A 35 6.98 2.44 3.82
CA LEU A 35 6.72 1.65 2.62
C LEU A 35 7.77 0.56 2.42
N LEU A 36 7.36 -0.53 1.77
CA LEU A 36 8.24 -1.55 1.24
C LEU A 36 8.55 -1.21 -0.22
N ASP A 37 9.83 -1.10 -0.55
CA ASP A 37 10.28 -0.86 -1.92
C ASP A 37 11.31 -1.90 -2.35
N THR A 38 11.03 -2.64 -3.42
CA THR A 38 11.97 -3.64 -3.94
C THR A 38 13.00 -3.06 -4.90
N GLY A 39 12.99 -1.75 -5.18
CA GLY A 39 13.79 -1.10 -6.23
C GLY A 39 15.28 -1.41 -6.14
N GLU A 40 15.91 -1.15 -4.99
CA GLU A 40 17.35 -1.41 -4.80
C GLU A 40 17.71 -2.89 -4.89
N ARG A 41 16.88 -3.75 -4.27
CA ARG A 41 17.08 -5.20 -4.32
C ARG A 41 16.92 -5.76 -5.72
N LEU A 42 15.98 -5.23 -6.49
CA LEU A 42 15.79 -5.59 -7.89
C LEU A 42 16.97 -5.12 -8.73
N ALA A 43 17.46 -3.89 -8.54
CA ALA A 43 18.63 -3.37 -9.24
C ALA A 43 19.88 -4.24 -9.00
N ALA A 44 20.07 -4.75 -7.78
CA ALA A 44 21.19 -5.64 -7.43
C ALA A 44 21.17 -6.98 -8.19
N THR A 45 20.02 -7.41 -8.73
CA THR A 45 19.93 -8.64 -9.55
C THR A 45 20.42 -8.44 -10.99
N GLY A 46 20.53 -7.18 -11.45
CA GLY A 46 20.81 -6.85 -12.85
C GLY A 46 19.63 -7.03 -13.80
N ALA A 47 18.47 -7.49 -13.30
CA ALA A 47 17.27 -7.66 -14.12
C ALA A 47 16.71 -6.30 -14.60
N PRO A 48 16.30 -6.17 -15.88
CA PRO A 48 15.60 -4.99 -16.35
C PRO A 48 14.30 -4.75 -15.56
N VAL A 49 13.97 -3.49 -15.30
CA VAL A 49 12.70 -3.12 -14.63
C VAL A 49 11.62 -2.94 -15.69
N ALA A 50 10.57 -3.78 -15.64
CA ALA A 50 9.43 -3.70 -16.55
C ALA A 50 8.49 -2.51 -16.23
N GLY A 51 8.42 -2.14 -14.95
CA GLY A 51 7.47 -1.16 -14.40
C GLY A 51 7.40 -1.28 -12.88
N THR A 52 6.49 -0.51 -12.28
CA THR A 52 6.24 -0.52 -10.83
C THR A 52 4.84 -1.03 -10.52
N ILE A 53 4.71 -1.92 -9.55
CA ILE A 53 3.44 -2.27 -8.91
C ILE A 53 3.28 -1.42 -7.66
N LEU A 54 2.33 -0.49 -7.67
CA LEU A 54 1.98 0.37 -6.52
C LEU A 54 0.87 -0.30 -5.70
N CYS A 55 1.21 -0.82 -4.52
CA CYS A 55 0.29 -1.56 -3.66
C CYS A 55 -0.27 -0.69 -2.53
N VAL A 56 -1.59 -0.61 -2.43
CA VAL A 56 -2.34 0.18 -1.45
C VAL A 56 -3.29 -0.73 -0.66
N HIS A 57 -3.02 -0.92 0.62
CA HIS A 57 -3.82 -1.76 1.52
C HIS A 57 -5.05 -1.01 2.08
N GLY A 58 -5.96 -1.71 2.77
CA GLY A 58 -7.06 -1.13 3.55
C GLY A 58 -7.01 -1.51 5.03
N ASN A 59 -8.13 -1.45 5.75
CA ASN A 59 -8.19 -1.69 7.21
C ASN A 59 -8.46 -3.18 7.52
N PRO A 60 -7.94 -3.77 8.61
CA PRO A 60 -6.89 -3.30 9.54
C PRO A 60 -5.50 -3.84 9.17
N THR A 61 -5.09 -3.65 7.92
CA THR A 61 -3.83 -4.19 7.39
C THR A 61 -2.79 -3.09 7.18
N TRP A 62 -1.63 -3.47 6.64
CA TRP A 62 -0.55 -2.57 6.21
C TRP A 62 0.23 -3.22 5.05
N SER A 63 1.28 -2.58 4.52
CA SER A 63 2.11 -2.99 3.38
C SER A 63 2.53 -4.48 3.37
N TYR A 64 2.73 -5.10 4.54
CA TYR A 64 3.09 -6.51 4.71
C TYR A 64 2.05 -7.49 4.13
N LEU A 65 0.83 -7.03 3.89
CA LEU A 65 -0.17 -7.76 3.09
C LEU A 65 0.41 -8.20 1.74
N TRP A 66 1.27 -7.38 1.14
CA TRP A 66 1.82 -7.56 -0.19
C TRP A 66 3.19 -8.26 -0.22
N ARG A 67 3.71 -8.69 0.92
CA ARG A 67 5.07 -9.27 1.05
C ARG A 67 5.36 -10.41 0.06
N ARG A 68 4.37 -11.25 -0.24
CA ARG A 68 4.53 -12.40 -1.14
C ARG A 68 4.69 -11.96 -2.59
N ILE A 69 4.05 -10.86 -2.98
CA ILE A 69 4.19 -10.27 -4.32
C ILE A 69 5.58 -9.67 -4.48
N ALA A 70 6.04 -8.91 -3.48
CA ALA A 70 7.40 -8.37 -3.44
C ALA A 70 8.46 -9.48 -3.51
N ALA A 71 8.34 -10.50 -2.67
CA ALA A 71 9.26 -11.63 -2.63
C ALA A 71 9.28 -12.42 -3.95
N GLU A 72 8.12 -12.70 -4.54
CA GLU A 72 8.06 -13.42 -5.82
C GLU A 72 8.60 -12.60 -6.99
N SER A 73 8.40 -11.28 -7.01
CA SER A 73 9.00 -10.42 -8.05
C SER A 73 10.53 -10.47 -7.99
N LEU A 74 11.10 -10.35 -6.79
CA LEU A 74 12.56 -10.48 -6.58
C LEU A 74 13.06 -11.88 -6.93
N ALA A 75 12.38 -12.93 -6.47
CA ALA A 75 12.79 -14.30 -6.76
C ALA A 75 12.74 -14.62 -8.27
N ARG A 76 11.84 -13.99 -9.04
CA ARG A 76 11.85 -14.10 -10.51
C ARG A 76 13.08 -13.46 -11.12
N ALA A 77 13.44 -12.27 -10.67
CA ALA A 77 14.63 -11.57 -11.14
C ALA A 77 15.92 -12.33 -10.82
N GLU A 78 16.00 -12.93 -9.62
CA GLU A 78 17.15 -13.76 -9.20
C GLU A 78 17.24 -15.07 -10.00
N ARG A 79 16.11 -15.68 -10.37
CA ARG A 79 16.08 -16.93 -11.15
C ARG A 79 16.51 -16.72 -12.61
N ASP A 80 16.16 -15.59 -13.21
CA ASP A 80 16.48 -15.28 -14.60
C ASP A 80 16.65 -13.76 -14.79
N PRO A 81 17.85 -13.22 -14.55
CA PRO A 81 18.11 -11.78 -14.63
C PRO A 81 18.09 -11.25 -16.06
N SER A 82 17.95 -12.11 -17.09
CA SER A 82 17.75 -11.65 -18.47
C SER A 82 16.32 -11.17 -18.72
N ARG A 83 15.37 -11.55 -17.86
CA ARG A 83 13.95 -11.23 -18.02
C ARG A 83 13.56 -10.02 -17.20
N PRO A 84 12.70 -9.13 -17.74
CA PRO A 84 12.18 -8.01 -16.98
C PRO A 84 11.39 -8.46 -15.75
N ALA A 85 11.58 -7.77 -14.64
CA ALA A 85 10.82 -7.95 -13.40
C ALA A 85 10.23 -6.62 -12.93
N TRP A 86 9.24 -6.69 -12.03
CA TRP A 86 8.49 -5.52 -11.59
C TRP A 86 9.02 -5.01 -10.25
N ARG A 87 9.29 -3.71 -10.15
CA ARG A 87 9.49 -3.06 -8.84
C ARG A 87 8.18 -3.12 -8.09
N VAL A 88 8.19 -3.47 -6.81
CA VAL A 88 7.00 -3.45 -5.95
C VAL A 88 7.19 -2.35 -4.91
N VAL A 89 6.27 -1.39 -4.89
CA VAL A 89 6.18 -0.34 -3.89
C VAL A 89 4.87 -0.55 -3.13
N ALA A 90 4.96 -1.00 -1.88
CA ALA A 90 3.81 -1.21 -1.02
C ALA A 90 3.80 -0.23 0.14
N VAL A 91 2.83 0.68 0.15
CA VAL A 91 2.79 1.78 1.11
C VAL A 91 1.99 1.41 2.35
N ASP A 92 2.36 1.94 3.50
CA ASP A 92 1.45 2.07 4.65
C ASP A 92 0.78 3.43 4.54
N GLN A 93 -0.54 3.48 4.44
CA GLN A 93 -1.23 4.78 4.36
C GLN A 93 -1.02 5.60 5.64
N LEU A 94 -0.99 6.94 5.54
CA LEU A 94 -1.02 7.80 6.73
C LEU A 94 -2.18 7.42 7.66
N ASP A 95 -1.89 7.47 8.96
CA ASP A 95 -2.71 6.97 10.06
C ASP A 95 -2.88 5.44 10.12
N MET A 96 -2.12 4.66 9.33
CA MET A 96 -2.12 3.19 9.34
C MET A 96 -0.71 2.59 9.37
N GLY A 97 -0.62 1.28 9.62
CA GLY A 97 0.65 0.55 9.64
C GLY A 97 1.70 1.23 10.50
N PHE A 98 2.92 1.36 9.97
CA PHE A 98 4.04 2.06 10.57
C PHE A 98 4.19 3.52 10.09
N SER A 99 3.27 3.99 9.25
CA SER A 99 3.18 5.41 8.88
C SER A 99 2.72 6.26 10.07
N GLU A 100 3.01 7.55 10.02
CA GLU A 100 2.71 8.53 11.06
C GLU A 100 1.23 8.58 11.42
N ARG A 101 0.99 8.92 12.68
CA ARG A 101 -0.33 9.26 13.21
C ARG A 101 -0.43 10.78 13.25
N THR A 102 -1.20 11.33 12.34
CA THR A 102 -1.26 12.76 12.09
C THR A 102 -2.19 13.54 13.01
N GLY A 103 -3.02 12.81 13.79
CA GLY A 103 -4.02 13.40 14.68
C GLY A 103 -5.22 14.05 13.97
N THR A 104 -5.36 13.91 12.65
CA THR A 104 -6.47 14.50 11.88
C THR A 104 -7.22 13.44 11.08
N ALA A 105 -8.53 13.63 10.92
CA ALA A 105 -9.34 12.72 10.11
C ALA A 105 -9.05 12.95 8.62
N ARG A 106 -8.71 11.87 7.90
CA ARG A 106 -8.49 11.92 6.45
C ARG A 106 -9.72 11.52 5.66
N THR A 107 -10.16 12.42 4.80
CA THR A 107 -11.17 12.13 3.77
C THR A 107 -10.55 11.41 2.58
N LEU A 108 -11.38 10.82 1.70
CA LEU A 108 -10.87 10.20 0.47
C LEU A 108 -10.05 11.19 -0.40
N PRO A 109 -10.51 12.42 -0.69
CA PRO A 109 -9.69 13.41 -1.41
C PRO A 109 -8.32 13.64 -0.76
N THR A 110 -8.28 13.81 0.57
CA THR A 110 -7.02 13.98 1.31
C THR A 110 -6.08 12.79 1.10
N ARG A 111 -6.59 11.56 1.19
CA ARG A 111 -5.78 10.35 0.97
C ARG A 111 -5.25 10.24 -0.46
N LEU A 112 -6.04 10.68 -1.44
CA LEU A 112 -5.59 10.73 -2.82
C LEU A 112 -4.47 11.77 -3.01
N ASP A 113 -4.58 12.91 -2.35
CA ASP A 113 -3.55 13.96 -2.40
C ASP A 113 -2.28 13.50 -1.68
N ASP A 114 -2.39 12.83 -0.53
CA ASP A 114 -1.23 12.27 0.18
C ASP A 114 -0.52 11.19 -0.68
N LEU A 115 -1.27 10.28 -1.31
CA LEU A 115 -0.70 9.25 -2.18
C LEU A 115 -0.07 9.87 -3.44
N GLN A 116 -0.70 10.89 -4.03
CA GLN A 116 -0.15 11.61 -5.19
C GLN A 116 1.20 12.23 -4.84
N ALA A 117 1.29 12.95 -3.72
CA ALA A 117 2.52 13.59 -3.29
C ALA A 117 3.66 12.57 -3.09
N LEU A 118 3.36 11.41 -2.49
CA LEU A 118 4.33 10.32 -2.36
C LEU A 118 4.78 9.79 -3.73
N THR A 119 3.85 9.57 -4.66
CA THR A 119 4.20 9.02 -5.97
C THR A 119 4.95 10.01 -6.87
N ASP A 120 4.69 11.31 -6.71
CA ASP A 120 5.44 12.36 -7.40
C ASP A 120 6.91 12.32 -6.93
N GLU A 121 7.13 12.21 -5.62
CA GLU A 121 8.47 12.09 -5.02
C GLU A 121 9.20 10.82 -5.47
N LEU A 122 8.50 9.69 -5.53
CA LEU A 122 9.07 8.42 -5.99
C LEU A 122 9.29 8.36 -7.50
N GLY A 123 8.91 9.39 -8.25
CA GLY A 123 8.98 9.42 -9.72
C GLY A 123 8.11 8.35 -10.36
N LEU A 124 6.89 8.17 -9.85
CA LEU A 124 5.91 7.18 -10.33
C LEU A 124 4.75 7.83 -11.09
N SER A 125 4.74 9.14 -11.26
CA SER A 125 3.68 9.94 -11.88
C SER A 125 4.24 11.04 -12.78
N GLY A 126 3.40 11.49 -13.73
CA GLY A 126 3.72 12.56 -14.66
C GLY A 126 4.99 12.32 -15.49
N SER A 127 5.63 13.42 -15.91
CA SER A 127 6.82 13.36 -16.76
C SER A 127 8.08 12.81 -16.07
N ALA A 128 8.06 12.67 -14.74
CA ALA A 128 9.16 12.09 -13.98
C ALA A 128 9.16 10.55 -14.01
N ALA A 129 8.02 9.93 -14.36
CA ALA A 129 7.89 8.49 -14.42
C ALA A 129 8.80 7.88 -15.50
N ARG A 130 9.67 6.96 -15.08
CA ARG A 130 10.63 6.29 -15.97
C ARG A 130 10.11 4.98 -16.55
N ALA A 131 9.05 4.45 -15.96
CA ALA A 131 8.47 3.16 -16.31
C ALA A 131 6.97 3.18 -16.00
N PRO A 132 6.16 2.35 -16.66
CA PRO A 132 4.73 2.29 -16.40
C PRO A 132 4.41 1.79 -14.99
N VAL A 133 3.25 2.20 -14.48
CA VAL A 133 2.74 1.79 -13.17
C VAL A 133 1.51 0.90 -13.31
N VAL A 134 1.49 -0.21 -12.57
CA VAL A 134 0.29 -1.00 -12.31
C VAL A 134 -0.12 -0.76 -10.87
N THR A 135 -1.36 -0.38 -10.63
CA THR A 135 -1.83 -0.22 -9.25
C THR A 135 -2.44 -1.51 -8.71
N LEU A 136 -2.28 -1.75 -7.42
CA LEU A 136 -2.81 -2.92 -6.72
C LEU A 136 -3.50 -2.47 -5.43
N GLY A 137 -4.80 -2.62 -5.35
CA GLY A 137 -5.59 -2.15 -4.22
C GLY A 137 -6.43 -3.24 -3.55
N HIS A 138 -6.48 -3.23 -2.22
CA HIS A 138 -7.35 -4.10 -1.42
C HIS A 138 -8.23 -3.31 -0.45
N ASP A 139 -9.45 -3.78 -0.19
CA ASP A 139 -10.39 -3.11 0.72
C ASP A 139 -10.56 -1.63 0.33
N TRP A 140 -10.67 -0.66 1.22
CA TRP A 140 -10.78 0.75 0.79
C TRP A 140 -9.47 1.32 0.22
N GLY A 141 -8.33 0.62 0.37
CA GLY A 141 -7.11 0.90 -0.39
C GLY A 141 -7.29 0.76 -1.90
N GLY A 142 -8.25 -0.07 -2.34
CA GLY A 142 -8.66 -0.14 -3.74
C GLY A 142 -9.33 1.14 -4.23
N VAL A 143 -10.18 1.78 -3.41
CA VAL A 143 -10.79 3.07 -3.77
C VAL A 143 -9.73 4.15 -3.93
N VAL A 144 -8.75 4.20 -3.02
CA VAL A 144 -7.62 5.15 -3.09
C VAL A 144 -6.75 4.87 -4.32
N SER A 145 -6.38 3.61 -4.55
CA SER A 145 -5.62 3.16 -5.72
C SER A 145 -6.30 3.51 -7.05
N LEU A 146 -7.62 3.32 -7.14
CA LEU A 146 -8.39 3.67 -8.33
C LEU A 146 -8.46 5.20 -8.54
N GLY A 147 -8.63 5.98 -7.47
CA GLY A 147 -8.58 7.44 -7.55
C GLY A 147 -7.22 7.95 -8.04
N TRP A 148 -6.11 7.34 -7.58
CA TRP A 148 -4.77 7.63 -8.11
C TRP A 148 -4.65 7.24 -9.58
N ALA A 149 -5.13 6.05 -9.96
CA ALA A 149 -5.09 5.58 -11.35
C ALA A 149 -5.86 6.51 -12.31
N LEU A 150 -6.97 7.10 -11.85
CA LEU A 150 -7.72 8.08 -12.62
C LEU A 150 -6.96 9.40 -12.83
N ARG A 151 -6.15 9.82 -11.84
CA ARG A 151 -5.31 11.03 -11.91
C ARG A 151 -4.05 10.84 -12.76
N ASN A 152 -3.53 9.62 -12.88
CA ASN A 152 -2.23 9.30 -13.48
C ASN A 152 -2.35 8.33 -14.67
N ARG A 153 -3.36 8.55 -15.53
CA ARG A 153 -3.65 7.67 -16.69
C ARG A 153 -2.55 7.65 -17.74
N ASP A 154 -1.73 8.69 -17.79
CA ASP A 154 -0.59 8.84 -18.70
C ASP A 154 0.53 7.82 -18.43
N VAL A 155 0.67 7.37 -17.17
CA VAL A 155 1.70 6.40 -16.75
C VAL A 155 1.11 5.02 -16.40
N LEU A 156 -0.22 4.88 -16.38
CA LEU A 156 -0.92 3.69 -15.94
C LEU A 156 -0.90 2.58 -17.01
N ALA A 157 -0.28 1.45 -16.68
CA ALA A 157 -0.33 0.23 -17.51
C ALA A 157 -1.48 -0.72 -17.14
N GLY A 158 -2.02 -0.64 -15.92
CA GLY A 158 -3.10 -1.52 -15.50
C GLY A 158 -3.51 -1.34 -14.05
N VAL A 159 -4.62 -1.97 -13.68
CA VAL A 159 -5.16 -1.96 -12.31
C VAL A 159 -5.44 -3.39 -11.84
N MET A 160 -5.17 -3.66 -10.57
CA MET A 160 -5.54 -4.87 -9.87
C MET A 160 -6.36 -4.48 -8.63
N ALA A 161 -7.60 -4.96 -8.56
CA ALA A 161 -8.55 -4.63 -7.51
C ALA A 161 -8.99 -5.91 -6.77
N LEU A 162 -8.78 -5.97 -5.46
CA LEU A 162 -9.05 -7.14 -4.63
C LEU A 162 -10.05 -6.78 -3.54
N ASN A 163 -11.23 -7.42 -3.54
CA ASN A 163 -12.28 -7.25 -2.52
C ASN A 163 -12.46 -5.77 -2.11
N THR A 164 -12.74 -4.91 -3.08
CA THR A 164 -12.81 -3.46 -2.91
C THR A 164 -14.08 -2.88 -3.54
N ALA A 165 -14.51 -1.72 -3.05
CA ALA A 165 -15.58 -0.97 -3.68
C ALA A 165 -15.05 -0.27 -4.94
N VAL A 166 -15.81 -0.37 -6.03
CA VAL A 166 -15.50 0.30 -7.31
C VAL A 166 -16.52 1.37 -7.67
N HIS A 167 -17.75 1.25 -7.15
CA HIS A 167 -18.84 2.17 -7.43
C HIS A 167 -19.89 2.12 -6.32
N GLN A 168 -20.44 3.29 -6.00
CA GLN A 168 -21.62 3.51 -5.16
C GLN A 168 -22.42 4.61 -5.84
N GLU A 169 -23.70 4.37 -6.11
CA GLU A 169 -24.58 5.39 -6.68
C GLU A 169 -24.77 6.56 -5.71
N GLU A 170 -24.69 7.78 -6.23
CA GLU A 170 -24.85 8.99 -5.43
C GLU A 170 -26.27 9.08 -4.87
N GLY A 171 -26.39 9.43 -3.58
CA GLY A 171 -27.68 9.52 -2.90
C GLY A 171 -28.26 8.19 -2.40
N VAL A 172 -27.68 7.04 -2.77
CA VAL A 172 -28.07 5.75 -2.17
C VAL A 172 -27.46 5.63 -0.77
N PRO A 173 -28.28 5.58 0.30
CA PRO A 173 -27.74 5.54 1.65
C PRO A 173 -27.07 4.20 1.92
N ILE A 174 -26.09 4.21 2.82
CA ILE A 174 -25.49 2.99 3.35
C ILE A 174 -26.62 2.10 3.92
N PRO A 175 -26.67 0.80 3.56
CA PRO A 175 -27.65 -0.14 4.10
C PRO A 175 -27.75 -0.08 5.62
N TRP A 176 -28.97 -0.19 6.15
CA TRP A 176 -29.21 -0.02 7.58
C TRP A 176 -28.39 -0.96 8.50
N PRO A 177 -28.05 -2.21 8.12
CA PRO A 177 -27.21 -3.06 8.98
C PRO A 177 -25.80 -2.50 9.11
N LEU A 178 -25.25 -1.94 8.03
CA LEU A 178 -23.95 -1.28 8.04
C LEU A 178 -23.98 0.01 8.84
N ARG A 179 -25.06 0.80 8.75
CA ARG A 179 -25.24 2.00 9.60
C ARG A 179 -25.27 1.65 11.09
N LEU A 180 -25.92 0.53 11.45
CA LEU A 180 -25.94 0.03 12.82
C LEU A 180 -24.55 -0.42 13.28
N ALA A 181 -23.82 -1.15 12.43
CA ALA A 181 -22.44 -1.56 12.72
C ALA A 181 -21.47 -0.38 12.90
N LEU A 182 -21.75 0.75 12.22
CA LEU A 182 -20.98 1.99 12.32
C LEU A 182 -21.37 2.88 13.51
N ALA A 183 -22.46 2.59 14.24
CA ALA A 183 -22.86 3.39 15.39
C ALA A 183 -21.79 3.27 16.50
N THR A 184 -21.29 4.39 17.01
CA THR A 184 -20.07 4.45 17.85
C THR A 184 -20.05 3.44 19.00
N GLY A 185 -21.14 3.31 19.77
CA GLY A 185 -21.22 2.36 20.87
C GLY A 185 -21.18 0.88 20.45
N ILE A 186 -21.74 0.56 19.27
CA ILE A 186 -21.75 -0.80 18.70
C ILE A 186 -20.38 -1.11 18.10
N HIS A 187 -19.84 -0.18 17.31
CA HIS A 187 -18.52 -0.29 16.71
C HIS A 187 -17.45 -0.50 17.80
N ASP A 188 -17.43 0.32 18.84
CA ASP A 188 -16.44 0.22 19.92
C ASP A 188 -16.53 -1.11 20.66
N ALA A 189 -17.74 -1.57 20.99
CA ALA A 189 -17.92 -2.88 21.63
C ALA A 189 -17.46 -4.04 20.73
N ALA A 190 -17.75 -3.97 19.43
CA ALA A 190 -17.45 -5.01 18.46
C ALA A 190 -15.97 -5.08 18.07
N THR A 191 -15.25 -3.94 18.02
CA THR A 191 -13.89 -3.86 17.49
C THR A 191 -12.81 -3.54 18.54
N ARG A 192 -13.17 -3.05 19.73
CA ARG A 192 -12.21 -2.69 20.80
C ARG A 192 -12.46 -3.47 22.10
N GLY A 193 -13.71 -3.59 22.51
CA GLY A 193 -14.07 -4.20 23.80
C GLY A 193 -14.09 -5.74 23.80
N THR A 194 -14.20 -6.37 22.62
CA THR A 194 -14.34 -7.83 22.47
C THR A 194 -13.63 -8.33 21.21
N PRO A 195 -13.31 -9.64 21.11
CA PRO A 195 -12.83 -10.24 19.85
C PRO A 195 -13.94 -10.47 18.82
N GLY A 196 -15.17 -9.97 19.05
CA GLY A 196 -16.36 -10.32 18.27
C GLY A 196 -16.20 -10.07 16.77
N PHE A 197 -15.57 -8.96 16.38
CA PHE A 197 -15.26 -8.68 14.98
C PHE A 197 -14.35 -9.75 14.34
N LEU A 198 -13.25 -10.09 15.00
CA LEU A 198 -12.29 -11.09 14.49
C LEU A 198 -12.93 -12.48 14.43
N ALA A 199 -13.58 -12.91 15.51
CA ALA A 199 -14.25 -14.22 15.60
C ALA A 199 -15.32 -14.38 14.51
N THR A 200 -16.14 -13.35 14.30
CA THR A 200 -17.18 -13.37 13.24
C THR A 200 -16.55 -13.44 11.86
N THR A 201 -15.53 -12.61 11.58
CA THR A 201 -14.91 -12.55 10.25
C THR A 201 -14.18 -13.85 9.89
N LEU A 202 -13.51 -14.49 10.86
CA LEU A 202 -12.84 -15.78 10.67
C LEU A 202 -13.84 -16.93 10.46
N ALA A 203 -14.98 -16.90 11.16
CA ALA A 203 -16.05 -17.88 10.99
C ALA A 203 -16.78 -17.78 9.64
N LEU A 204 -16.74 -16.62 8.98
CA LEU A 204 -17.32 -16.42 7.65
C LEU A 204 -16.44 -16.98 6.51
N ALA A 205 -15.18 -17.33 6.78
CA ALA A 205 -14.32 -17.97 5.79
C ALA A 205 -14.81 -19.38 5.44
N HIS A 206 -14.58 -19.82 4.20
CA HIS A 206 -14.90 -21.17 3.75
C HIS A 206 -13.68 -21.87 3.13
N PRO A 207 -13.14 -22.93 3.76
CA PRO A 207 -13.50 -23.42 5.11
C PRO A 207 -13.20 -22.37 6.20
N PRO A 208 -13.83 -22.47 7.38
CA PRO A 208 -13.49 -21.62 8.52
C PRO A 208 -11.99 -21.70 8.80
N LEU A 209 -11.39 -20.56 9.16
CA LEU A 209 -9.98 -20.50 9.55
C LEU A 209 -9.89 -20.61 11.08
N ASP A 210 -9.07 -21.56 11.56
CA ASP A 210 -8.80 -21.80 12.99
C ASP A 210 -7.87 -20.73 13.60
#